data_AF-A0AAW6RHH7-F1
#
_entry.id   AF-A0AAW6RHH7-F1
#
_cell.length_a   1.000
_cell.length_b   1.000
_cell.length_c   1.000
_cell.angle_alpha   90.00
_cell.angle_beta   90.00
_cell.angle_gamma   90.00
#
_symmetry.space_group_name_H-M   'P 1'
#
loop_
_entity.id
_entity.type
_entity.pdbx_description
1 polymer ?
#
loop_
_entity_poly.entity_id
_entity_poly.type
_entity_poly.pdbx_seq_one_letter_code
_entity_poly.pdbx_strand_id
1 'polypeptide(L)'
;MHLKQRLIIASALFAAAQAQAAIINFDELNCDYSNARTDYTFAAGYGGLVWNNLECANNTMQDPFGTGQYLGSGYTDGAQTPRNLAVVPFTPPATPNDGLTGSITGSGGRRFDLHSLYITPVWHNNLQVKITASRAGTVVDTRTVTLAAGSPTFLNLNYSDVDKVEFASQTGTGTPHTPYFSGPFGMNFVGRIFALDTISITLRPLPQQPAAVPSASTGALAALSGALGLAGALAARRRRNVTRQKQEQIHEG
;
A
#
# COMPACT_ATOMS: atom_id res chain seq x y z
N MET A 1 34.87 8.48 51.49
CA MET A 1 33.45 8.18 51.17
C MET A 1 33.16 8.82 49.81
N HIS A 2 33.30 8.04 48.72
CA HIS A 2 33.23 8.54 47.33
C HIS A 2 31.84 8.30 46.75
N LEU A 3 31.15 9.39 46.35
CA LEU A 3 29.83 9.33 45.73
C LEU A 3 29.99 9.09 44.22
N LYS A 4 29.62 7.89 43.75
CA LYS A 4 29.65 7.51 42.34
C LYS A 4 28.52 8.22 41.58
N GLN A 5 28.89 9.09 40.65
CA GLN A 5 27.99 9.76 39.71
C GLN A 5 27.41 8.71 38.75
N ARG A 6 26.09 8.46 38.84
CA ARG A 6 25.40 7.53 37.94
C ARG A 6 24.99 8.27 36.68
N LEU A 7 25.65 7.95 35.56
CA LEU A 7 25.25 8.36 34.23
C LEU A 7 24.02 7.52 33.83
N ILE A 8 22.86 8.15 33.66
CA ILE A 8 21.66 7.50 33.11
C ILE A 8 21.73 7.67 31.59
N ILE A 9 22.03 6.59 30.87
CA ILE A 9 21.92 6.54 29.41
C ILE A 9 20.49 6.13 29.08
N ALA A 10 19.73 7.04 28.47
CA ALA A 10 18.43 6.71 27.90
C ALA A 10 18.63 6.01 26.56
N SER A 11 18.49 4.69 26.54
CA SER A 11 18.52 3.90 25.31
C SER A 11 17.18 4.02 24.58
N ALA A 12 17.16 4.68 23.43
CA ALA A 12 16.01 4.66 22.53
C ALA A 12 15.96 3.30 21.82
N LEU A 13 14.94 2.48 22.13
CA LEU A 13 14.62 1.27 21.40
C LEU A 13 14.00 1.66 20.06
N PHE A 14 14.77 1.56 18.97
CA PHE A 14 14.23 1.66 17.61
C PHE A 14 13.64 0.30 17.22
N ALA A 15 12.31 0.21 17.16
CA ALA A 15 11.66 -0.94 16.53
C ALA A 15 11.88 -0.84 15.01
N ALA A 16 12.64 -1.77 14.44
CA ALA A 16 12.76 -1.90 13.00
C ALA A 16 11.41 -2.35 12.43
N ALA A 17 10.77 -1.51 11.62
CA ALA A 17 9.61 -1.94 10.87
C ALA A 17 10.03 -3.03 9.88
N GLN A 18 9.36 -4.18 9.91
CA GLN A 18 9.66 -5.33 9.07
C GLN A 18 8.84 -5.30 7.77
N ALA A 19 9.40 -5.87 6.71
CA ALA A 19 8.64 -6.13 5.51
C ALA A 19 7.58 -7.22 5.77
N GLN A 20 6.41 -7.10 5.15
CA GLN A 20 5.29 -8.02 5.35
C GLN A 20 4.96 -8.71 4.02
N ALA A 21 5.15 -10.02 3.96
CA ALA A 21 4.65 -10.83 2.85
C ALA A 21 3.12 -10.96 2.95
N ALA A 22 2.43 -10.91 1.81
CA ALA A 22 0.98 -11.05 1.74
C ALA A 22 0.56 -11.75 0.43
N ILE A 23 -0.55 -12.49 0.52
CA ILE A 23 -1.29 -13.02 -0.61
C ILE A 23 -2.66 -12.34 -0.59
N ILE A 24 -3.08 -11.77 -1.71
CA ILE A 24 -4.37 -11.08 -1.87
C ILE A 24 -5.24 -11.88 -2.83
N ASN A 25 -6.33 -12.44 -2.33
CA ASN A 25 -7.30 -13.24 -3.07
C ASN A 25 -8.72 -12.67 -3.04
N PHE A 26 -8.97 -11.55 -2.36
CA PHE A 26 -10.25 -10.83 -2.35
C PHE A 26 -11.46 -11.58 -1.76
N ASP A 27 -11.37 -12.88 -1.47
CA ASP A 27 -12.50 -13.72 -1.05
C ASP A 27 -13.15 -13.30 0.27
N GLU A 28 -12.43 -12.56 1.12
CA GLU A 28 -12.96 -12.00 2.35
C GLU A 28 -13.90 -10.81 2.11
N LEU A 29 -13.91 -10.26 0.89
CA LEU A 29 -14.76 -9.14 0.52
C LEU A 29 -16.16 -9.61 0.14
N ASN A 30 -17.17 -8.80 0.44
CA ASN A 30 -18.46 -8.96 -0.20
C ASN A 30 -18.38 -8.26 -1.57
N CYS A 31 -18.42 -9.03 -2.66
CA CYS A 31 -18.39 -8.51 -4.04
C CYS A 31 -19.64 -8.90 -4.83
N ASP A 32 -20.70 -9.30 -4.12
CA ASP A 32 -21.99 -9.61 -4.73
C ASP A 32 -22.57 -8.38 -5.39
N TYR A 33 -23.05 -8.59 -6.61
CA TYR A 33 -23.80 -7.57 -7.31
C TYR A 33 -25.10 -7.28 -6.57
N SER A 34 -25.38 -6.00 -6.37
CA SER A 34 -26.64 -5.50 -5.86
C SER A 34 -26.97 -4.20 -6.57
N ASN A 35 -28.22 -4.06 -7.02
CA ASN A 35 -28.75 -2.81 -7.57
C ASN A 35 -28.74 -1.66 -6.55
N ALA A 36 -28.62 -1.95 -5.25
CA ALA A 36 -28.50 -0.96 -4.19
C ALA A 36 -27.04 -0.54 -3.92
N ARG A 37 -26.05 -1.30 -4.43
CA ARG A 37 -24.63 -1.01 -4.25
C ARG A 37 -24.10 -0.23 -5.43
N THR A 38 -23.67 1.01 -5.15
CA THR A 38 -23.11 1.92 -6.16
C THR A 38 -21.59 2.00 -6.13
N ASP A 39 -20.93 1.29 -5.20
CA ASP A 39 -19.48 1.34 -5.03
C ASP A 39 -18.90 -0.07 -4.86
N TYR A 40 -18.17 -0.50 -5.88
CA TYR A 40 -17.41 -1.76 -5.89
C TYR A 40 -15.91 -1.52 -5.71
N THR A 41 -15.48 -0.31 -5.35
CA THR A 41 -14.08 0.01 -5.13
C THR A 41 -13.53 -0.69 -3.90
N PHE A 42 -12.22 -0.92 -3.90
CA PHE A 42 -11.53 -1.43 -2.73
C PHE A 42 -11.36 -0.34 -1.68
N ALA A 43 -11.55 -0.69 -0.42
CA ALA A 43 -11.26 0.22 0.69
C ALA A 43 -9.82 0.73 0.61
N ALA A 44 -9.61 2.00 0.95
CA ALA A 44 -8.28 2.60 0.93
C ALA A 44 -7.31 1.80 1.81
N GLY A 45 -6.19 1.34 1.22
CA GLY A 45 -5.19 0.54 1.94
C GLY A 45 -5.51 -0.97 1.99
N TYR A 46 -6.55 -1.44 1.30
CA TYR A 46 -6.83 -2.88 1.18
C TYR A 46 -5.62 -3.65 0.65
N GLY A 47 -5.23 -4.72 1.36
CA GLY A 47 -4.00 -5.48 1.06
C GLY A 47 -2.71 -4.66 1.18
N GLY A 48 -2.76 -3.49 1.82
CA GLY A 48 -1.65 -2.55 1.89
C GLY A 48 -1.39 -1.75 0.61
N LEU A 49 -2.37 -1.73 -0.30
CA LEU A 49 -2.30 -1.10 -1.61
C LEU A 49 -3.43 -0.07 -1.79
N VAL A 50 -3.28 0.76 -2.82
CA VAL A 50 -4.31 1.61 -3.40
C VAL A 50 -4.63 1.04 -4.78
N TRP A 51 -5.92 0.81 -5.02
CA TRP A 51 -6.43 0.19 -6.23
C TRP A 51 -7.07 1.27 -7.08
N ASN A 52 -6.45 1.60 -8.21
CA ASN A 52 -6.90 2.67 -9.08
C ASN A 52 -7.54 2.07 -10.34
N ASN A 53 -8.79 2.46 -10.61
CA ASN A 53 -9.59 1.93 -11.71
C ASN A 53 -9.63 0.39 -11.70
N LEU A 54 -9.82 -0.17 -10.51
CA LEU A 54 -10.02 -1.59 -10.25
C LEU A 54 -11.14 -1.72 -9.23
N GLU A 55 -12.09 -2.59 -9.52
CA GLU A 55 -13.26 -2.86 -8.70
C GLU A 55 -13.30 -4.33 -8.31
N CYS A 56 -13.94 -4.63 -7.18
CA CYS A 56 -14.18 -6.01 -6.80
C CYS A 56 -15.38 -6.56 -7.57
N ALA A 57 -15.14 -7.69 -8.23
CA ALA A 57 -16.16 -8.46 -8.92
C ALA A 57 -16.08 -9.93 -8.48
N ASN A 58 -17.09 -10.72 -8.83
CA ASN A 58 -17.11 -12.13 -8.50
C ASN A 58 -17.76 -13.00 -9.60
N ASN A 59 -17.62 -14.30 -9.45
CA ASN A 59 -18.16 -15.30 -10.39
C ASN A 59 -19.70 -15.41 -10.39
N THR A 60 -20.38 -14.68 -9.49
CA THR A 60 -21.84 -14.60 -9.41
C THR A 60 -22.40 -13.25 -9.85
N MET A 61 -21.57 -12.39 -10.44
CA MET A 61 -21.98 -11.06 -10.87
C MET A 61 -23.23 -11.16 -11.77
N GLN A 62 -24.17 -10.25 -11.59
CA GLN A 62 -25.41 -10.15 -12.36
C GLN A 62 -25.46 -8.81 -13.08
N ASP A 63 -26.18 -8.75 -14.19
CA ASP A 63 -26.43 -7.49 -14.86
C ASP A 63 -27.48 -6.64 -14.10
N PRO A 64 -27.72 -5.38 -14.51
CA PRO A 64 -28.77 -4.54 -13.92
C PRO A 64 -30.19 -5.11 -13.99
N PHE A 65 -30.43 -6.15 -14.78
CA PHE A 65 -31.71 -6.84 -14.91
C PHE A 65 -31.81 -8.10 -14.05
N GLY A 66 -30.80 -8.37 -13.19
CA GLY A 66 -30.76 -9.53 -12.30
C GLY A 66 -30.52 -10.85 -13.03
N THR A 67 -30.08 -10.80 -14.29
CA THR A 67 -29.71 -11.99 -15.04
C THR A 67 -28.25 -12.33 -14.76
N GLY A 68 -27.94 -13.61 -14.57
CA GLY A 68 -26.57 -14.11 -14.38
C GLY A 68 -25.71 -14.01 -15.64
N GLN A 69 -25.73 -12.86 -16.33
CA GLN A 69 -25.12 -12.63 -17.63
C GLN A 69 -23.60 -12.86 -17.67
N TYR A 70 -22.94 -12.86 -16.51
CA TYR A 70 -21.50 -13.07 -16.39
C TYR A 70 -21.12 -14.55 -16.18
N LEU A 71 -22.11 -15.45 -16.12
CA LEU A 71 -21.90 -16.90 -16.06
C LEU A 71 -21.32 -17.40 -17.38
N GLY A 72 -20.15 -18.04 -17.32
CA GLY A 72 -19.42 -18.48 -18.52
C GLY A 72 -18.63 -17.35 -19.16
N SER A 73 -17.84 -16.65 -18.35
CA SER A 73 -16.91 -15.59 -18.78
C SER A 73 -15.58 -15.73 -18.02
N GLY A 74 -14.60 -14.87 -18.29
CA GLY A 74 -13.38 -14.84 -17.47
C GLY A 74 -13.61 -14.43 -16.01
N TYR A 75 -14.81 -13.97 -15.62
CA TYR A 75 -15.18 -13.85 -14.21
C TYR A 75 -15.34 -15.21 -13.52
N THR A 76 -15.85 -16.22 -14.23
CA THR A 76 -15.99 -17.59 -13.72
C THR A 76 -14.71 -18.38 -13.94
N ASP A 77 -14.16 -18.30 -15.15
CA ASP A 77 -13.07 -19.19 -15.58
C ASP A 77 -11.70 -18.68 -15.14
N GLY A 78 -11.61 -17.38 -14.82
CA GLY A 78 -10.38 -16.72 -14.45
C GLY A 78 -10.16 -16.55 -12.94
N ALA A 79 -11.15 -16.90 -12.12
CA ALA A 79 -10.98 -16.99 -10.68
C ALA A 79 -10.08 -18.21 -10.36
N GLN A 80 -8.93 -17.97 -9.74
CA GLN A 80 -8.14 -19.03 -9.11
C GLN A 80 -8.63 -19.35 -7.71
N THR A 81 -9.23 -18.36 -7.07
CA THR A 81 -9.81 -18.48 -5.77
C THR A 81 -11.33 -18.65 -5.87
N PRO A 82 -12.00 -19.09 -4.80
CA PRO A 82 -13.38 -19.56 -4.91
C PRO A 82 -14.37 -18.53 -5.44
N ARG A 83 -14.09 -17.23 -5.34
CA ARG A 83 -15.15 -16.24 -5.56
C ARG A 83 -14.75 -14.91 -6.18
N ASN A 84 -13.78 -14.20 -5.62
CA ASN A 84 -13.64 -12.76 -5.88
C ASN A 84 -12.36 -12.42 -6.64
N LEU A 85 -12.41 -11.30 -7.37
CA LEU A 85 -11.35 -10.84 -8.25
C LEU A 85 -11.36 -9.32 -8.40
N ALA A 86 -10.21 -8.74 -8.72
CA ALA A 86 -10.10 -7.32 -9.05
C ALA A 86 -10.20 -7.13 -10.56
N VAL A 87 -11.20 -6.41 -11.03
CA VAL A 87 -11.46 -6.19 -12.46
C VAL A 87 -11.32 -4.72 -12.82
N VAL A 88 -10.83 -4.42 -14.03
CA VAL A 88 -10.97 -3.05 -14.55
C VAL A 88 -12.43 -2.79 -14.88
N PRO A 89 -13.04 -1.74 -14.32
CA PRO A 89 -14.46 -1.49 -14.54
C PRO A 89 -14.75 -1.18 -16.01
N PHE A 90 -15.97 -1.51 -16.38
CA PHE A 90 -16.49 -1.35 -17.71
C PHE A 90 -17.94 -0.89 -17.61
N THR A 91 -18.30 0.12 -18.40
CA THR A 91 -19.69 0.57 -18.52
C THR A 91 -20.17 0.32 -19.94
N PRO A 92 -21.24 -0.47 -20.15
CA PRO A 92 -21.87 -0.60 -21.45
C PRO A 92 -22.44 0.75 -21.94
N PRO A 93 -22.37 1.06 -23.25
CA PRO A 93 -21.64 0.31 -24.29
C PRO A 93 -20.15 0.69 -24.27
N ALA A 94 -19.27 -0.27 -24.01
CA ALA A 94 -17.84 -0.08 -24.32
C ALA A 94 -17.65 -0.32 -25.81
N THR A 95 -16.89 0.56 -26.42
CA THR A 95 -16.56 0.42 -27.84
C THR A 95 -15.41 -0.57 -27.97
N PRO A 96 -15.24 -1.22 -29.15
CA PRO A 96 -14.15 -2.16 -29.39
C PRO A 96 -12.75 -1.55 -29.20
N ASN A 97 -12.62 -0.23 -29.05
CA ASN A 97 -11.34 0.47 -29.02
C ASN A 97 -10.86 0.83 -27.61
N ASP A 98 -11.62 0.48 -26.58
CA ASP A 98 -11.31 0.94 -25.23
C ASP A 98 -10.15 0.11 -24.65
N GLY A 99 -8.94 0.67 -24.74
CA GLY A 99 -7.79 0.24 -23.96
C GLY A 99 -8.02 0.68 -22.52
N LEU A 100 -8.47 -0.27 -21.70
CA LEU A 100 -8.76 -0.06 -20.30
C LEU A 100 -7.51 -0.33 -19.44
N THR A 101 -7.31 0.53 -18.45
CA THR A 101 -6.12 0.55 -17.59
C THR A 101 -6.52 0.46 -16.13
N GLY A 102 -5.86 -0.40 -15.36
CA GLY A 102 -5.93 -0.45 -13.90
C GLY A 102 -4.54 -0.36 -13.30
N SER A 103 -4.41 0.09 -12.05
CA SER A 103 -3.10 0.06 -11.37
C SER A 103 -3.20 -0.17 -9.87
N ILE A 104 -2.12 -0.75 -9.34
CA ILE A 104 -1.89 -0.86 -7.91
C ILE A 104 -0.74 0.04 -7.50
N THR A 105 -0.92 0.76 -6.39
CA THR A 105 0.09 1.63 -5.80
C THR A 105 0.27 1.28 -4.33
N GLY A 106 1.46 1.42 -3.75
CA GLY A 106 1.65 1.19 -2.32
C GLY A 106 0.93 2.24 -1.47
N SER A 107 0.15 1.79 -0.47
CA SER A 107 -0.60 2.70 0.41
C SER A 107 0.33 3.57 1.26
N GLY A 108 0.01 4.85 1.44
CA GLY A 108 0.79 5.76 2.29
C GLY A 108 2.20 6.05 1.76
N GLY A 109 2.42 5.95 0.44
CA GLY A 109 3.73 6.15 -0.19
C GLY A 109 4.70 4.97 0.00
N ARG A 110 4.21 3.84 0.49
CA ARG A 110 4.98 2.60 0.67
C ARG A 110 5.46 2.03 -0.66
N ARG A 111 6.61 1.36 -0.62
CA ARG A 111 7.12 0.51 -1.70
C ARG A 111 6.73 -0.94 -1.48
N PHE A 112 6.66 -1.72 -2.55
CA PHE A 112 6.40 -3.15 -2.46
C PHE A 112 7.19 -3.93 -3.51
N ASP A 113 7.36 -5.21 -3.25
CA ASP A 113 7.78 -6.19 -4.24
C ASP A 113 6.52 -6.91 -4.76
N LEU A 114 6.38 -7.07 -6.08
CA LEU A 114 5.33 -7.86 -6.73
C LEU A 114 5.96 -9.12 -7.31
N HIS A 115 5.70 -10.25 -6.67
CA HIS A 115 6.31 -11.53 -7.03
C HIS A 115 5.55 -12.18 -8.18
N SER A 116 4.24 -12.39 -7.97
CA SER A 116 3.39 -13.07 -8.95
C SER A 116 1.94 -12.66 -8.83
N LEU A 117 1.16 -12.97 -9.85
CA LEU A 117 -0.30 -12.85 -9.86
C LEU A 117 -0.92 -13.79 -10.90
N TYR A 118 -2.23 -13.97 -10.81
CA TYR A 118 -3.02 -14.51 -11.90
C TYR A 118 -3.78 -13.39 -12.60
N ILE A 119 -3.80 -13.44 -13.93
CA ILE A 119 -4.53 -12.48 -14.77
C ILE A 119 -5.32 -13.24 -15.84
N THR A 120 -6.55 -12.81 -16.06
CA THR A 120 -7.48 -13.44 -17.00
C THR A 120 -8.14 -12.39 -17.89
N PRO A 121 -8.34 -12.63 -19.19
CA PRO A 121 -9.20 -11.78 -19.99
C PRO A 121 -10.67 -12.16 -19.71
N VAL A 122 -11.55 -11.17 -19.56
CA VAL A 122 -12.95 -11.51 -19.23
C VAL A 122 -13.72 -12.03 -20.45
N TRP A 123 -13.48 -11.43 -21.62
CA TRP A 123 -14.32 -11.67 -22.81
C TRP A 123 -13.56 -12.13 -24.04
N HIS A 124 -12.23 -12.07 -24.02
CA HIS A 124 -11.41 -12.10 -25.24
C HIS A 124 -10.36 -13.22 -25.21
N ASN A 125 -10.17 -13.88 -26.35
CA ASN A 125 -8.94 -14.59 -26.66
C ASN A 125 -7.88 -13.61 -27.16
N ASN A 126 -6.60 -13.94 -27.02
CA ASN A 126 -5.47 -13.19 -27.55
C ASN A 126 -5.44 -11.70 -27.14
N LEU A 127 -6.01 -11.36 -25.97
CA LEU A 127 -5.97 -10.00 -25.44
C LEU A 127 -4.56 -9.72 -24.95
N GLN A 128 -3.93 -8.66 -25.45
CA GLN A 128 -2.62 -8.25 -24.94
C GLN A 128 -2.81 -7.25 -23.80
N VAL A 129 -2.07 -7.47 -22.70
CA VAL A 129 -2.00 -6.54 -21.57
C VAL A 129 -0.55 -6.13 -21.38
N LYS A 130 -0.30 -4.83 -21.40
CA LYS A 130 0.99 -4.23 -21.07
C LYS A 130 1.03 -3.97 -19.57
N ILE A 131 2.05 -4.50 -18.91
CA ILE A 131 2.32 -4.36 -17.49
C ILE A 131 3.54 -3.47 -17.35
N THR A 132 3.39 -2.35 -16.64
CA THR A 132 4.47 -1.37 -16.45
C THR A 132 4.71 -1.18 -14.96
N ALA A 133 5.92 -1.52 -14.51
CA ALA A 133 6.36 -1.30 -13.15
C ALA A 133 7.14 0.01 -13.08
N SER A 134 6.91 0.80 -12.03
CA SER A 134 7.61 2.07 -11.83
C SER A 134 8.04 2.28 -10.38
N ARG A 135 9.07 3.12 -10.22
CA ARG A 135 9.60 3.59 -8.97
C ARG A 135 9.80 5.10 -9.04
N ALA A 136 9.02 5.85 -8.27
CA ALA A 136 9.14 7.31 -8.15
C ALA A 136 8.98 8.03 -9.51
N GLY A 137 8.04 7.53 -10.33
CA GLY A 137 7.78 8.04 -11.68
C GLY A 137 8.68 7.46 -12.78
N THR A 138 9.77 6.77 -12.43
CA THR A 138 10.66 6.12 -13.41
C THR A 138 10.19 4.69 -13.68
N VAL A 139 10.05 4.32 -14.96
CA VAL A 139 9.75 2.93 -15.35
C VAL A 139 10.96 2.05 -15.01
N VAL A 140 10.73 0.99 -14.24
CA VAL A 140 11.76 0.00 -13.89
C VAL A 140 11.70 -1.25 -14.77
N ASP A 141 10.49 -1.62 -15.21
CA ASP A 141 10.29 -2.75 -16.11
C ASP A 141 9.00 -2.57 -16.91
N THR A 142 8.93 -3.22 -18.07
CA THR A 142 7.72 -3.29 -18.89
C THR A 142 7.64 -4.64 -19.58
N ARG A 143 6.48 -5.29 -19.46
CA ARG A 143 6.19 -6.58 -20.10
C ARG A 143 4.83 -6.56 -20.76
N THR A 144 4.73 -7.07 -21.98
CA THR A 144 3.43 -7.36 -22.62
C THR A 144 3.17 -8.86 -22.53
N VAL A 145 1.94 -9.22 -22.15
CA VAL A 145 1.48 -10.61 -22.08
C VAL A 145 0.26 -10.80 -22.98
N THR A 146 0.16 -11.95 -23.62
CA THR A 146 -1.03 -12.35 -24.38
C THR A 146 -1.86 -13.30 -23.53
N LEU A 147 -3.12 -12.94 -23.31
CA LEU A 147 -4.06 -13.68 -22.49
C LEU A 147 -5.02 -14.48 -23.39
N ALA A 148 -5.38 -15.68 -22.95
CA ALA A 148 -6.40 -16.49 -23.57
C ALA A 148 -7.57 -16.69 -22.59
N ALA A 149 -8.79 -16.73 -23.11
CA ALA A 149 -9.96 -17.03 -22.30
C ALA A 149 -10.01 -18.53 -21.93
N GLY A 150 -10.80 -18.86 -20.90
CA GLY A 150 -11.01 -20.24 -20.42
C GLY A 150 -10.08 -20.70 -19.29
N SER A 151 -9.02 -19.95 -18.97
CA SER A 151 -8.13 -20.20 -17.83
C SER A 151 -7.36 -18.93 -17.49
N PRO A 152 -7.06 -18.66 -16.21
CA PRO A 152 -6.18 -17.57 -15.86
C PRO A 152 -4.74 -17.88 -16.25
N THR A 153 -4.00 -16.83 -16.55
CA THR A 153 -2.56 -16.87 -16.82
C THR A 153 -1.81 -16.57 -15.54
N PHE A 154 -0.99 -17.51 -15.07
CA PHE A 154 -0.02 -17.23 -14.01
C PHE A 154 1.15 -16.41 -14.54
N LEU A 155 1.46 -15.30 -13.88
CA LEU A 155 2.60 -14.46 -14.19
C LEU A 155 3.57 -14.42 -13.01
N ASN A 156 4.80 -14.85 -13.27
CA ASN A 156 5.94 -14.56 -12.42
C ASN A 156 6.59 -13.25 -12.90
N LEU A 157 6.54 -12.21 -12.07
CA LEU A 157 6.98 -10.85 -12.41
C LEU A 157 8.27 -10.45 -11.68
N ASN A 158 8.39 -10.79 -10.39
CA ASN A 158 9.54 -10.45 -9.52
C ASN A 158 9.96 -8.98 -9.57
N TYR A 159 9.00 -8.06 -9.65
CA TYR A 159 9.30 -6.64 -9.55
C TYR A 159 9.67 -6.28 -8.12
N SER A 160 10.80 -5.59 -7.93
CA SER A 160 11.27 -5.22 -6.60
C SER A 160 11.30 -3.71 -6.39
N ASP A 161 10.90 -3.31 -5.19
CA ASP A 161 10.95 -1.96 -4.66
C ASP A 161 10.23 -0.95 -5.59
N VAL A 162 9.04 -1.31 -6.05
CA VAL A 162 8.19 -0.47 -6.88
C VAL A 162 7.21 0.33 -6.02
N ASP A 163 6.74 1.50 -6.49
CA ASP A 163 5.57 2.17 -5.91
C ASP A 163 4.30 1.93 -6.71
N LYS A 164 4.40 1.64 -8.01
CA LYS A 164 3.24 1.47 -8.88
C LYS A 164 3.46 0.37 -9.91
N VAL A 165 2.44 -0.46 -10.10
CA VAL A 165 2.32 -1.38 -11.24
C VAL A 165 1.02 -1.07 -11.97
N GLU A 166 1.14 -0.77 -13.26
CA GLU A 166 0.03 -0.45 -14.15
C GLU A 166 -0.20 -1.59 -15.14
N PHE A 167 -1.48 -1.90 -15.39
CA PHE A 167 -1.94 -2.91 -16.32
C PHE A 167 -2.80 -2.21 -17.36
N ALA A 168 -2.43 -2.30 -18.64
CA ALA A 168 -3.14 -1.63 -19.73
C ALA A 168 -3.44 -2.63 -20.85
N SER A 169 -4.72 -2.92 -21.04
CA SER A 169 -5.18 -3.68 -22.22
C SER A 169 -4.83 -2.92 -23.50
N GLN A 170 -4.31 -3.62 -24.50
CA GLN A 170 -3.85 -3.01 -25.74
C GLN A 170 -5.00 -2.90 -26.74
N THR A 171 -5.20 -1.71 -27.28
CA THR A 171 -6.16 -1.46 -28.36
C THR A 171 -5.81 -2.29 -29.60
N GLY A 172 -6.82 -2.75 -30.33
CA GLY A 172 -6.62 -3.61 -31.50
C GLY A 172 -6.20 -5.05 -31.19
N THR A 173 -6.08 -5.46 -29.91
CA THR A 173 -5.71 -6.83 -29.52
C THR A 173 -6.83 -7.62 -28.86
N GLY A 174 -6.95 -8.88 -29.25
CA GLY A 174 -7.94 -9.79 -28.73
C GLY A 174 -9.23 -9.85 -29.57
N THR A 175 -9.79 -11.05 -29.62
CA THR A 175 -11.02 -11.40 -30.34
C THR A 175 -12.04 -11.98 -29.36
N PRO A 176 -13.35 -11.69 -29.51
CA PRO A 176 -14.35 -12.27 -28.62
C PRO A 176 -14.23 -13.79 -28.52
N HIS A 177 -14.25 -14.33 -27.30
CA HIS A 177 -14.27 -15.76 -27.06
C HIS A 177 -15.69 -16.31 -27.24
N THR A 178 -16.00 -16.83 -28.42
CA THR A 178 -17.37 -17.17 -28.86
C THR A 178 -18.19 -18.02 -27.88
N PRO A 179 -17.63 -19.00 -27.13
CA PRO A 179 -18.39 -19.72 -26.11
C PRO A 179 -19.05 -18.83 -25.04
N TYR A 180 -18.42 -17.71 -24.68
CA TYR A 180 -18.96 -16.76 -23.68
C TYR A 180 -20.19 -16.00 -24.17
N PHE A 181 -20.51 -16.09 -25.46
CA PHE A 181 -21.63 -15.40 -26.10
C PHE A 181 -22.71 -16.37 -26.62
N SER A 182 -22.61 -17.65 -26.27
CA SER A 182 -23.52 -18.71 -26.76
C SER A 182 -24.86 -18.81 -26.02
N GLY A 183 -25.09 -17.95 -25.01
CA GLY A 183 -26.36 -17.84 -24.28
C GLY A 183 -27.41 -16.95 -24.95
N PRO A 184 -28.65 -16.88 -24.43
CA PRO A 184 -29.76 -16.11 -25.00
C PRO A 184 -29.51 -14.60 -25.10
N PHE A 185 -28.44 -14.10 -24.46
CA PHE A 185 -27.97 -12.73 -24.55
C PHE A 185 -26.56 -12.71 -25.14
N GLY A 186 -26.49 -12.66 -26.47
CA GLY A 186 -25.24 -12.31 -27.16
C GLY A 186 -24.91 -10.86 -26.86
N MET A 187 -23.95 -10.61 -25.97
CA MET A 187 -23.43 -9.26 -25.78
C MET A 187 -22.79 -8.79 -27.09
N ASN A 188 -23.43 -7.86 -27.79
CA ASN A 188 -22.89 -7.23 -29.01
C ASN A 188 -21.80 -6.19 -28.72
N PHE A 189 -21.42 -6.01 -27.45
CA PHE A 189 -20.47 -5.01 -26.98
C PHE A 189 -19.59 -5.62 -25.90
N VAL A 190 -18.28 -5.70 -26.14
CA VAL A 190 -17.32 -6.20 -25.15
C VAL A 190 -16.09 -5.33 -25.08
N GLY A 191 -15.86 -4.76 -23.89
CA GLY A 191 -14.62 -4.06 -23.58
C GLY A 191 -13.45 -5.05 -23.50
N ARG A 192 -12.24 -4.56 -23.79
CA ARG A 192 -10.99 -5.32 -23.63
C ARG A 192 -10.57 -5.35 -22.16
N ILE A 193 -11.42 -5.89 -21.30
CA ILE A 193 -11.18 -5.96 -19.85
C ILE A 193 -10.42 -7.23 -19.44
N PHE A 194 -9.73 -7.11 -18.31
CA PHE A 194 -9.03 -8.18 -17.62
C PHE A 194 -9.35 -8.13 -16.13
N ALA A 195 -9.16 -9.27 -15.46
CA ALA A 195 -9.24 -9.38 -14.02
C ALA A 195 -7.96 -9.97 -13.44
N LEU A 196 -7.69 -9.62 -12.19
CA LEU A 196 -6.54 -10.03 -11.38
C LEU A 196 -7.04 -10.85 -10.19
N ASP A 197 -6.28 -11.89 -9.85
CA ASP A 197 -6.53 -12.74 -8.68
C ASP A 197 -5.20 -13.22 -8.10
N THR A 198 -5.20 -13.60 -6.82
CA THR A 198 -4.11 -14.24 -6.09
C THR A 198 -2.77 -13.53 -6.32
N ILE A 199 -2.68 -12.33 -5.78
CA ILE A 199 -1.49 -11.47 -5.92
C ILE A 199 -0.54 -11.74 -4.75
N SER A 200 0.69 -12.14 -5.07
CA SER A 200 1.77 -12.35 -4.10
C SER A 200 2.66 -11.13 -4.05
N ILE A 201 2.74 -10.49 -2.87
CA ILE A 201 3.52 -9.28 -2.66
C ILE A 201 4.36 -9.34 -1.39
N THR A 202 5.34 -8.45 -1.30
CA THR A 202 5.98 -8.09 -0.05
C THR A 202 5.93 -6.59 0.14
N LEU A 203 5.17 -6.15 1.13
CA LEU A 203 5.04 -4.76 1.52
C LEU A 203 6.30 -4.36 2.29
N ARG A 204 6.99 -3.33 1.82
CA ARG A 204 8.14 -2.77 2.55
C ARG A 204 7.65 -1.91 3.71
N PRO A 205 8.47 -1.62 4.72
CA PRO A 205 8.11 -0.65 5.73
C PRO A 205 7.63 0.67 5.11
N LEU A 206 6.65 1.32 5.75
CA LEU A 206 6.32 2.69 5.40
C LEU A 206 7.58 3.56 5.51
N PRO A 207 7.77 4.55 4.62
CA PRO A 207 8.83 5.52 4.79
C PRO A 207 8.74 6.11 6.20
N GLN A 208 9.78 5.95 7.01
CA GLN A 208 9.79 6.54 8.33
C GLN A 208 9.74 8.06 8.16
N GLN A 209 8.64 8.68 8.58
CA GLN A 209 8.62 10.11 8.78
C GLN A 209 9.69 10.40 9.85
N PRO A 210 10.62 11.35 9.62
CA PRO A 210 11.62 11.69 10.63
C PRO A 210 10.88 11.94 11.94
N ALA A 211 11.27 11.23 13.01
CA ALA A 211 10.70 11.48 14.32
C ALA A 211 10.75 12.99 14.56
N ALA A 212 9.60 13.59 14.90
CA ALA A 212 9.56 15.00 15.25
C ALA A 212 10.64 15.22 16.31
N VAL A 213 11.72 15.93 15.94
CA VAL A 213 12.77 16.28 16.90
C VAL A 213 12.04 17.00 18.01
N PRO A 214 11.99 16.46 19.25
CA PRO A 214 11.31 17.14 20.33
C PRO A 214 11.97 18.51 20.41
N SER A 215 11.20 19.55 20.07
CA SER A 215 11.66 20.92 20.20
C SER A 215 12.09 21.04 21.65
N ALA A 216 13.38 21.27 21.89
CA ALA A 216 13.87 21.52 23.24
C ALA A 216 13.06 22.69 23.74
N SER A 217 12.05 22.41 24.59
CA SER A 217 11.20 23.46 25.12
C SER A 217 12.13 24.49 25.74
N THR A 218 11.86 25.77 25.51
CA THR A 218 12.67 26.89 26.02
C THR A 218 12.86 26.79 27.55
N GLY A 219 12.02 26.00 28.25
CA GLY A 219 12.14 25.63 29.65
C GLY A 219 13.32 24.71 30.01
N ALA A 220 13.79 23.83 29.12
CA ALA A 220 14.91 22.93 29.38
C ALA A 220 16.26 23.69 29.44
N LEU A 221 16.44 24.71 28.60
CA LEU A 221 17.60 25.62 28.67
C LEU A 221 17.52 26.59 29.86
N ALA A 222 16.31 26.99 30.26
CA ALA A 222 16.10 27.82 31.45
C ALA A 222 16.39 27.05 32.77
N ALA A 223 16.06 25.75 32.83
CA ALA A 223 16.36 24.91 33.99
C ALA A 223 17.88 24.70 34.20
N LEU A 224 18.66 24.63 33.11
CA LEU A 224 20.13 24.54 33.15
C LEU A 224 20.80 25.84 33.61
N SER A 225 20.24 27.00 33.25
CA SER A 225 20.76 28.31 33.67
C SER A 225 20.36 28.69 35.11
N GLY A 226 19.16 28.29 35.56
CA GLY A 226 18.73 28.46 36.96
C GLY A 226 19.54 27.63 37.95
N ALA A 227 19.93 26.40 37.59
CA ALA A 227 20.75 25.53 38.44
C ALA A 227 22.20 26.04 38.63
N LEU A 228 22.78 26.67 37.59
CA LEU A 228 24.09 27.30 37.67
C LEU A 228 24.08 28.59 38.51
N GLY A 229 22.99 29.37 38.44
CA GLY A 229 22.82 30.58 39.26
C GLY A 229 22.70 30.30 40.76
N LEU A 230 21.93 29.27 41.16
CA LEU A 230 21.81 28.87 42.57
C LEU A 230 23.12 28.28 43.12
N ALA A 231 23.87 27.52 42.32
CA ALA A 231 25.17 26.98 42.73
C ALA A 231 26.22 28.08 42.96
N GLY A 232 26.24 29.11 42.11
CA GLY A 232 27.11 30.29 42.28
C GLY A 232 26.79 31.11 43.53
N ALA A 233 25.50 31.34 43.82
CA ALA A 233 25.06 32.08 44.99
C ALA A 233 25.40 31.35 46.32
N LEU A 234 25.26 30.02 46.34
CA LEU A 234 25.61 29.21 47.52
C LEU A 234 27.13 29.14 47.74
N ALA A 235 27.94 29.05 46.68
CA ALA A 235 29.40 29.08 46.78
C ALA A 235 29.93 30.44 47.28
N ALA A 236 29.32 31.55 46.83
CA ALA A 236 29.68 32.90 47.28
C ALA A 236 29.33 33.13 48.77
N ARG A 237 28.18 32.60 49.22
CA ARG A 237 27.75 32.70 50.63
C ARG A 237 28.65 31.91 51.57
N ARG A 238 29.15 30.74 51.13
CA ARG A 238 30.11 29.93 51.90
C ARG A 238 31.47 30.62 52.05
N ARG A 239 31.96 31.29 51.00
CA ARG A 239 33.24 32.02 51.07
C ARG A 239 33.20 33.19 52.05
N ARG A 240 32.10 33.95 52.10
CA ARG A 240 31.96 35.09 53.04
C ARG A 240 31.96 34.68 54.51
N ASN A 241 31.41 33.52 54.84
CA ASN A 241 31.40 33.02 56.23
C ASN A 241 32.79 32.54 56.68
N VAL A 242 33.61 32.01 55.77
CA VAL A 242 34.98 31.54 56.08
C VAL A 242 35.91 32.73 56.33
N THR A 243 35.80 33.83 55.57
CA THR A 243 36.62 35.03 55.81
C THR A 243 36.29 35.71 57.13
N ARG A 244 35.02 35.68 57.56
CA ARG A 244 34.59 36.26 58.83
C ARG A 244 35.13 35.51 60.04
N GLN A 245 35.08 34.16 60.02
CA GLN A 245 35.67 33.36 61.10
C GLN A 245 37.19 33.49 61.19
N LYS A 246 37.86 33.74 60.06
CA LYS A 246 39.31 33.96 60.04
C LYS A 246 39.72 35.33 60.60
N GLN A 247 38.83 36.33 60.58
CA GLN A 247 39.07 37.64 61.21
C GLN A 247 38.78 37.60 62.72
N GLU A 248 37.79 36.82 63.16
CA GLU A 248 37.48 36.66 64.58
C GLU A 248 38.58 35.90 65.34
N GLN A 249 39.30 34.96 64.70
CA GLN A 249 40.46 34.27 65.29
C GLN A 249 41.75 35.11 65.41
N ILE A 250 41.84 36.26 64.75
CA ILE A 250 43.05 37.12 64.81
C ILE A 250 42.95 38.15 65.94
N HIS A 251 41.77 38.30 66.57
CA HIS A 251 41.55 39.25 67.67
C HIS A 251 41.61 38.63 69.07
N GLU A 252 41.83 37.31 69.18
CA GLU A 252 41.99 36.60 70.46
C GLU A 252 43.41 36.01 70.66
N GLY A 253 44.41 36.53 69.92
CA GLY A 253 45.82 36.15 70.05
C GLY A 253 46.67 37.27 70.60
#